data_AF-A0A916XRC1-F1
#
_entry.id   AF-A0A916XRC1-F1
#
_cell.length_a   1.000
_cell.length_b   1.000
_cell.length_c   1.000
_cell.angle_alpha   90.00
_cell.angle_beta   90.00
_cell.angle_gamma   90.00
#
_symmetry.space_group_name_H-M   'P 1'
#
loop_
_entity.id
_entity.type
_entity.pdbx_description
1 polymer ?
#
loop_
_entity_poly.entity_id
_entity_poly.type
_entity_poly.pdbx_seq_one_letter_code
_entity_poly.pdbx_strand_id
1 'polypeptide(L)'
;MGYPDWVIFQRTDSGRAEIQNKERGLTQSERLVLIIADGVSTYAGLRIKLKSLAHQRFDRAIRKLLEKGLLYEVMFPAEGQKPDMVDPDIMDKFLRQEDDDPVSIISFDPDEEHGDGNLDQNSVARMALQNSQTPASQRYGQAAHPIPLQPRSAKVVDGSFPAISDEILNEFVVAPQHPEPQHADELQVEEPPAVDTEELDFFLPLDELAVKQEERIEPHIPVAAAKVAKAPEAASVSIDSAGTKKAVSVFPEPPPIARPKPAAKKAEPGLLASLRLNSSYILLFLGITLICAPFLARFMQWLLM
;
A
#
# COMPACT_ATOMS: atom_id res chain seq x y z
N MET A 1 18.05 -4.41 -3.34
CA MET A 1 17.91 -3.98 -4.74
C MET A 1 16.75 -3.00 -4.77
N GLY A 2 17.05 -1.71 -4.93
CA GLY A 2 16.02 -0.68 -5.08
C GLY A 2 15.44 -0.69 -6.49
N TYR A 3 14.24 -0.15 -6.64
CA TYR A 3 13.64 0.06 -7.96
C TYR A 3 14.25 1.30 -8.63
N PRO A 4 14.27 1.37 -9.97
CA PRO A 4 14.59 2.60 -10.67
C PRO A 4 13.63 3.73 -10.28
N ASP A 5 14.14 4.95 -10.18
CA ASP A 5 13.38 6.13 -9.74
C ASP A 5 12.18 6.46 -10.64
N TRP A 6 12.22 6.01 -11.90
CA TRP A 6 11.20 6.27 -12.91
C TRP A 6 10.05 5.26 -12.93
N VAL A 7 10.15 4.13 -12.20
CA VAL A 7 9.08 3.11 -12.18
C VAL A 7 7.83 3.67 -11.51
N ILE A 8 6.67 3.45 -12.09
CA ILE A 8 5.37 3.87 -11.52
C ILE A 8 4.66 2.65 -10.96
N PHE A 9 4.00 2.81 -9.82
CA PHE A 9 3.19 1.77 -9.19
C PHE A 9 1.72 2.13 -9.25
N GLN A 10 0.91 1.19 -9.72
CA GLN A 10 -0.54 1.33 -9.79
C GLN A 10 -1.25 0.25 -8.98
N ARG A 11 -2.34 0.65 -8.32
CA ARG A 11 -3.22 -0.29 -7.62
C ARG A 11 -3.97 -1.20 -8.58
N THR A 12 -4.01 -2.48 -8.24
CA THR A 12 -4.93 -3.43 -8.86
C THR A 12 -6.36 -3.25 -8.32
N ASP A 13 -7.34 -3.88 -8.96
CA ASP A 13 -8.69 -3.95 -8.41
C ASP A 13 -8.73 -4.63 -7.04
N SER A 14 -7.87 -5.63 -6.83
CA SER A 14 -7.70 -6.27 -5.51
C SER A 14 -7.10 -5.30 -4.49
N GLY A 15 -6.15 -4.44 -4.90
CA GLY A 15 -5.63 -3.36 -4.06
C GLY A 15 -6.69 -2.36 -3.64
N ARG A 16 -7.60 -1.99 -4.54
CA ARG A 16 -8.73 -1.11 -4.25
C ARG A 16 -9.75 -1.76 -3.30
N ALA A 17 -10.11 -3.02 -3.54
CA ALA A 17 -11.00 -3.77 -2.66
C ALA A 17 -10.40 -3.95 -1.27
N GLU A 18 -9.09 -4.18 -1.18
CA GLU A 18 -8.37 -4.30 0.08
C GLU A 18 -8.45 -3.01 0.91
N ILE A 19 -8.33 -1.83 0.28
CA ILE A 19 -8.49 -0.54 0.97
C ILE A 19 -9.88 -0.40 1.60
N GLN A 20 -10.92 -0.96 0.97
CA GLN A 20 -12.29 -0.89 1.47
C GLN A 20 -12.57 -1.90 2.60
N ASN A 21 -12.00 -3.12 2.47
CA ASN A 21 -12.41 -4.27 3.29
C ASN A 21 -11.38 -4.73 4.35
N LYS A 22 -10.08 -4.37 4.21
CA LYS A 22 -8.98 -4.78 5.12
C LYS A 22 -8.80 -6.28 5.34
N GLU A 23 -9.00 -7.11 4.33
CA GLU A 23 -9.06 -8.56 4.51
C GLU A 23 -7.69 -9.24 4.69
N ARG A 24 -6.59 -8.62 4.25
CA ARG A 24 -5.29 -9.31 4.11
C ARG A 24 -4.27 -9.01 5.20
N GLY A 25 -4.68 -8.37 6.30
CA GLY A 25 -3.82 -8.08 7.44
C GLY A 25 -2.54 -7.34 7.02
N LEU A 26 -2.69 -6.21 6.30
CA LEU A 26 -1.52 -5.44 5.88
C LEU A 26 -0.86 -4.73 7.06
N THR A 27 0.47 -4.66 7.05
CA THR A 27 1.24 -3.84 8.01
C THR A 27 1.00 -2.35 7.77
N GLN A 28 1.30 -1.49 8.75
CA GLN A 28 1.08 -0.04 8.61
C GLN A 28 1.84 0.57 7.42
N SER A 29 3.07 0.14 7.19
CA SER A 29 3.87 0.58 6.04
C SER A 29 3.27 0.11 4.71
N GLU A 30 2.76 -1.11 4.64
CA GLU A 30 2.07 -1.63 3.45
C GLU A 30 0.80 -0.82 3.16
N ARG A 31 0.01 -0.47 4.19
CA ARG A 31 -1.21 0.34 4.02
C ARG A 31 -0.91 1.74 3.49
N LEU A 32 0.08 2.41 4.08
CA LEU A 32 0.50 3.75 3.67
C LEU A 32 0.94 3.76 2.21
N VAL A 33 1.79 2.81 1.82
CA VAL A 33 2.25 2.69 0.43
C VAL A 33 1.07 2.42 -0.52
N LEU A 34 0.16 1.50 -0.15
CA LEU A 34 -0.98 1.15 -0.98
C LEU A 34 -1.93 2.34 -1.22
N ILE A 35 -2.23 3.14 -0.19
CA ILE A 35 -3.08 4.34 -0.31
C ILE A 35 -2.42 5.41 -1.20
N ILE A 36 -1.11 5.60 -1.08
CA ILE A 36 -0.41 6.69 -1.78
C ILE A 36 -0.09 6.32 -3.24
N ALA A 37 -0.08 5.04 -3.60
CA ALA A 37 0.15 4.56 -4.96
C ALA A 37 -1.01 4.87 -5.93
N ASP A 38 -0.99 6.07 -6.50
CA ASP A 38 -2.05 6.64 -7.36
C ASP A 38 -1.95 6.27 -8.86
N GLY A 39 -0.96 5.47 -9.26
CA GLY A 39 -0.75 5.08 -10.66
C GLY A 39 -0.14 6.17 -11.55
N VAL A 40 0.25 7.31 -10.98
CA VAL A 40 0.92 8.42 -11.70
C VAL A 40 2.26 8.76 -11.05
N SER A 41 2.36 8.58 -9.73
CA SER A 41 3.56 8.82 -8.97
C SER A 41 4.65 7.81 -9.28
N THR A 42 5.84 8.30 -9.61
CA THR A 42 7.04 7.48 -9.74
C THR A 42 7.52 6.97 -8.38
N TYR A 43 8.42 5.99 -8.37
CA TYR A 43 9.05 5.44 -7.17
C TYR A 43 9.67 6.55 -6.32
N ALA A 44 10.46 7.43 -6.93
CA ALA A 44 11.05 8.58 -6.27
C ALA A 44 9.98 9.54 -5.70
N GLY A 45 8.91 9.77 -6.46
CA GLY A 45 7.77 10.58 -6.01
C GLY A 45 7.08 9.99 -4.77
N LEU A 46 6.84 8.67 -4.77
CA LEU A 46 6.29 7.96 -3.62
C LEU A 46 7.22 8.03 -2.40
N ARG A 47 8.54 7.91 -2.60
CA ARG A 47 9.55 8.07 -1.54
C ARG A 47 9.51 9.45 -0.90
N ILE A 48 9.38 10.50 -1.70
CA ILE A 48 9.29 11.89 -1.20
C ILE A 48 8.00 12.08 -0.38
N LYS A 49 6.87 11.57 -0.89
CA LYS A 49 5.56 11.62 -0.19
C LYS A 49 5.61 10.87 1.15
N LEU A 50 6.33 9.75 1.21
CA LEU A 50 6.44 8.88 2.39
C LEU A 50 7.80 9.02 3.11
N LYS A 51 8.31 10.25 3.23
CA LYS A 51 9.60 10.55 3.88
C LYS A 51 9.73 10.09 5.33
N SER A 52 8.60 9.90 6.03
CA SER A 52 8.58 9.37 7.40
C SER A 52 8.90 7.87 7.47
N LEU A 53 8.81 7.16 6.34
CA LEU A 53 9.09 5.73 6.26
C LEU A 53 10.55 5.50 5.85
N ALA A 54 11.28 4.78 6.72
CA ALA A 54 12.66 4.35 6.45
C ALA A 54 12.75 3.63 5.09
N HIS A 55 13.88 3.84 4.37
CA HIS A 55 14.06 3.33 3.00
C HIS A 55 13.79 1.83 2.89
N GLN A 56 14.44 1.04 3.72
CA GLN A 56 14.28 -0.41 3.74
C GLN A 56 12.83 -0.85 3.98
N ARG A 57 12.10 -0.17 4.87
CA ARG A 57 10.68 -0.48 5.15
C ARG A 57 9.79 -0.16 3.97
N PHE A 58 10.06 0.94 3.27
CA PHE A 58 9.35 1.29 2.05
C PHE A 58 9.58 0.24 0.95
N ASP A 59 10.83 -0.11 0.67
CA ASP A 59 11.20 -1.09 -0.36
C ASP A 59 10.61 -2.48 -0.05
N ARG A 60 10.61 -2.88 1.23
CA ARG A 60 9.98 -4.11 1.71
C ARG A 60 8.46 -4.07 1.53
N ALA A 61 7.81 -2.94 1.83
CA ALA A 61 6.38 -2.78 1.66
C ALA A 61 5.98 -2.87 0.18
N ILE A 62 6.67 -2.19 -0.74
CA ILE A 62 6.44 -2.29 -2.19
C ILE A 62 6.54 -3.75 -2.66
N ARG A 63 7.64 -4.44 -2.33
CA ARG A 63 7.83 -5.86 -2.72
C ARG A 63 6.69 -6.75 -2.23
N LYS A 64 6.30 -6.64 -0.96
CA LYS A 64 5.19 -7.43 -0.41
C LYS A 64 3.85 -7.12 -1.08
N LEU A 65 3.59 -5.86 -1.43
CA LEU A 65 2.35 -5.48 -2.12
C LEU A 65 2.31 -6.03 -3.55
N LEU A 66 3.44 -6.06 -4.25
CA LEU A 66 3.58 -6.72 -5.56
C LEU A 66 3.40 -8.23 -5.45
N GLU A 67 4.04 -8.89 -4.48
CA GLU A 67 3.89 -10.33 -4.22
C GLU A 67 2.44 -10.71 -3.91
N LYS A 68 1.72 -9.84 -3.18
CA LYS A 68 0.28 -10.02 -2.89
C LYS A 68 -0.63 -9.67 -4.09
N GLY A 69 -0.10 -9.12 -5.17
CA GLY A 69 -0.89 -8.67 -6.33
C GLY A 69 -1.81 -7.48 -6.04
N LEU A 70 -1.46 -6.64 -5.06
CA LEU A 70 -2.21 -5.42 -4.71
C LEU A 70 -1.72 -4.19 -5.48
N LEU A 71 -0.45 -4.23 -5.89
CA LEU A 71 0.16 -3.29 -6.81
C LEU A 71 0.65 -4.03 -8.06
N TYR A 72 0.84 -3.27 -9.14
CA TYR A 72 1.61 -3.69 -10.31
C TYR A 72 2.47 -2.53 -10.82
N GLU A 73 3.51 -2.89 -11.56
CA GLU A 73 4.44 -1.93 -12.15
C GLU A 73 3.93 -1.45 -13.51
N VAL A 74 4.02 -0.13 -13.72
CA VAL A 74 3.64 0.54 -14.97
C VAL A 74 4.90 1.19 -15.54
N MET A 75 5.31 0.74 -16.72
CA MET A 75 6.47 1.28 -17.43
C MET A 75 6.12 2.53 -18.24
N PHE A 76 4.89 2.60 -18.75
CA PHE A 76 4.39 3.71 -19.56
C PHE A 76 2.98 4.08 -19.07
N PRO A 77 2.82 5.16 -18.30
CA PRO A 77 1.51 5.62 -17.86
C PRO A 77 0.72 6.10 -19.09
N ALA A 78 -0.59 5.89 -19.10
CA ALA A 78 -1.41 6.37 -20.20
C ALA A 78 -1.42 7.90 -20.24
N GLU A 79 -1.33 8.49 -21.43
CA GLU A 79 -1.42 9.95 -21.57
C GLU A 79 -2.75 10.47 -21.00
N GLY A 80 -2.68 11.44 -20.09
CA GLY A 80 -3.86 11.98 -19.41
C GLY A 80 -4.46 11.08 -18.33
N GLN A 81 -3.76 10.01 -17.91
CA GLN A 81 -4.17 9.19 -16.78
C GLN A 81 -4.32 10.07 -15.53
N LYS A 82 -5.53 10.08 -14.98
CA LYS A 82 -5.81 10.80 -13.73
C LYS A 82 -5.27 9.99 -12.55
N PRO A 83 -4.70 10.64 -11.52
CA PRO A 83 -4.34 9.98 -10.28
C PRO A 83 -5.55 9.26 -9.69
N ASP A 84 -5.40 7.99 -9.38
CA ASP A 84 -6.39 7.23 -8.64
C ASP A 84 -6.36 7.77 -7.20
N MET A 85 -7.38 8.53 -6.81
CA MET A 85 -7.46 9.12 -5.47
C MET A 85 -8.37 8.28 -4.58
N VAL A 86 -7.89 7.97 -3.37
CA VAL A 86 -8.69 7.30 -2.35
C VAL A 86 -9.48 8.36 -1.59
N ASP A 87 -10.75 8.07 -1.32
CA ASP A 87 -11.60 8.93 -0.49
C ASP A 87 -10.98 9.14 0.91
N PRO A 88 -10.88 10.37 1.42
CA PRO A 88 -10.34 10.66 2.75
C PRO A 88 -10.99 9.85 3.89
N ASP A 89 -12.31 9.65 3.84
CA ASP A 89 -13.03 8.92 4.91
C ASP A 89 -12.64 7.43 4.90
N ILE A 90 -12.46 6.88 3.70
CA ILE A 90 -11.99 5.50 3.52
C ILE A 90 -10.52 5.39 3.93
N MET A 91 -9.69 6.38 3.61
CA MET A 91 -8.29 6.42 4.01
C MET A 91 -8.14 6.42 5.53
N ASP A 92 -8.88 7.28 6.23
CA ASP A 92 -8.84 7.34 7.69
C ASP A 92 -9.31 6.04 8.32
N LYS A 93 -10.38 5.44 7.79
CA LYS A 93 -10.82 4.10 8.22
C LYS A 93 -9.71 3.07 7.97
N PHE A 94 -9.07 3.08 6.80
CA PHE A 94 -8.05 2.10 6.41
C PHE A 94 -6.79 2.18 7.28
N LEU A 95 -6.39 3.38 7.68
CA LEU A 95 -5.20 3.62 8.51
C LEU A 95 -5.39 3.33 10.00
N ARG A 96 -6.63 3.25 10.48
CA ARG A 96 -6.91 2.83 11.87
C ARG A 96 -6.52 1.36 12.05
N GLN A 97 -5.77 1.11 13.11
CA GLN A 97 -5.41 -0.23 13.54
C GLN A 97 -6.62 -0.87 14.24
N GLU A 98 -7.04 -2.02 13.73
CA GLU A 98 -8.09 -2.87 14.31
C GLU A 98 -7.45 -3.99 15.15
N ASP A 99 -8.24 -4.62 16.02
CA ASP A 99 -7.74 -5.65 16.94
C ASP A 99 -7.19 -6.89 16.20
N ASP A 100 -7.71 -7.16 14.99
CA ASP A 100 -7.26 -8.25 14.12
C ASP A 100 -6.04 -7.89 13.25
N ASP A 101 -5.56 -6.64 13.32
CA ASP A 101 -4.44 -6.20 12.51
C ASP A 101 -3.11 -6.72 13.08
N PRO A 102 -2.24 -7.30 12.23
CA PRO A 102 -0.96 -7.79 12.70
C PRO A 102 -0.12 -6.61 13.18
N VAL A 103 0.12 -6.58 14.50
CA VAL A 103 1.10 -5.69 15.10
C VAL A 103 2.45 -6.07 14.51
N SER A 104 3.01 -5.16 13.71
CA SER A 104 4.40 -5.29 13.30
C SER A 104 5.25 -5.01 14.53
N ILE A 105 5.51 -6.07 15.30
CA ILE A 105 6.57 -6.05 16.30
C ILE A 105 7.82 -5.75 15.48
N ILE A 106 8.44 -4.61 15.76
CA ILE A 106 9.77 -4.29 15.27
C ILE A 106 10.69 -5.27 16.00
N SER A 107 10.71 -6.51 15.52
CA SER A 107 11.84 -7.38 15.77
C SER A 107 12.97 -6.64 15.09
N PHE A 108 13.79 -5.98 15.90
CA PHE A 108 15.12 -5.56 15.49
C PHE A 108 15.74 -6.80 14.87
N ASP A 109 15.78 -6.85 13.55
CA ASP A 109 16.51 -7.87 12.85
C ASP A 109 17.97 -7.56 13.21
N PRO A 110 18.65 -8.40 14.00
CA PRO A 110 20.00 -8.08 14.47
C PRO A 110 20.98 -7.89 13.29
N ASP A 111 20.61 -8.39 12.12
CA ASP A 111 21.32 -8.24 10.86
C ASP A 111 21.02 -6.88 10.15
N GLU A 112 19.93 -6.17 10.51
CA GLU A 112 19.56 -4.85 9.94
C GLU A 112 20.22 -3.66 10.67
N GLU A 113 20.58 -3.77 11.96
CA GLU A 113 21.19 -2.65 12.72
C GLU A 113 22.70 -2.45 12.45
N HIS A 114 23.33 -3.35 11.68
CA HIS A 114 24.76 -3.28 11.35
C HIS A 114 25.08 -2.74 9.94
N GLY A 115 24.08 -2.30 9.17
CA GLY A 115 24.27 -1.84 7.79
C GLY A 115 24.13 -0.32 7.63
N ASP A 116 25.19 0.32 7.15
CA ASP A 116 25.24 1.67 6.57
C ASP A 116 25.35 2.86 7.53
N GLY A 117 25.72 2.60 8.78
CA GLY A 117 26.54 3.57 9.50
C GLY A 117 27.88 3.72 8.77
N ASN A 118 27.95 4.64 7.82
CA ASN A 118 29.19 5.38 7.51
C ASN A 118 29.54 6.24 8.74
N LEU A 119 29.67 5.58 9.90
CA LEU A 119 30.39 6.08 11.03
C LEU A 119 31.83 6.03 10.57
N ASP A 120 32.35 7.18 10.18
CA ASP A 120 33.78 7.46 10.07
C ASP A 120 34.54 6.54 11.02
N GLN A 121 35.32 5.60 10.49
CA GLN A 121 36.16 4.71 11.31
C GLN A 121 37.09 5.51 12.24
N ASN A 122 37.28 6.80 11.96
CA ASN A 122 37.98 7.78 12.80
C ASN A 122 37.24 8.16 14.11
N SER A 123 35.92 8.04 14.18
CA SER A 123 35.13 8.37 15.38
C SER A 123 35.23 7.29 16.46
N VAL A 124 35.26 6.01 16.06
CA VAL A 124 35.42 4.88 17.00
C VAL A 124 36.85 4.82 17.54
N ALA A 125 37.86 5.12 16.71
CA ALA A 125 39.25 5.23 17.16
C ALA A 125 39.47 6.39 18.14
N ARG A 126 38.73 7.50 18.01
CA ARG A 126 38.80 8.64 18.96
C ARG A 126 38.10 8.35 20.29
N MET A 127 36.99 7.61 20.30
CA MET A 127 36.34 7.22 21.57
C MET A 127 37.14 6.17 22.35
N ALA A 128 37.84 5.25 21.66
CA ALA A 128 38.68 4.24 22.30
C ALA A 128 39.91 4.85 23.02
N LEU A 129 40.42 6.00 22.56
CA LEU A 129 41.54 6.71 23.20
C LEU A 129 41.13 7.63 24.35
N GLN A 130 39.87 8.05 24.42
CA GLN A 130 39.39 8.96 25.46
C GLN A 130 38.89 8.24 26.73
N ASN A 131 38.58 6.95 26.64
CA ASN A 131 38.07 6.16 27.78
C ASN A 131 39.16 5.43 28.59
N SER A 132 40.44 5.53 28.19
CA SER A 132 41.59 4.98 28.91
C SER A 132 42.16 5.90 30.01
N GLN A 133 41.46 7.00 30.34
CA GLN A 133 41.82 7.89 31.47
C GLN A 133 40.67 8.01 32.47
N THR A 134 40.29 6.90 33.11
CA THR A 134 39.61 6.97 34.41
C THR A 134 40.49 6.26 35.45
N PRO A 135 41.01 6.98 36.46
CA PRO A 135 41.79 6.36 37.52
C PRO A 135 40.89 5.44 38.36
N ALA A 136 41.23 4.16 38.35
CA ALA A 136 40.71 3.16 39.25
C ALA A 136 41.09 3.50 40.69
N SER A 137 40.16 4.09 41.45
CA SER A 137 40.12 3.99 42.90
C SER A 137 38.79 4.49 43.45
N GLN A 138 38.27 3.75 44.43
CA GLN A 138 37.11 4.04 45.28
C GLN A 138 35.72 3.67 44.74
N ARG A 139 35.29 2.43 45.02
CA ARG A 139 34.29 2.16 46.06
C ARG A 139 33.98 0.66 46.13
N TYR A 140 34.76 -0.04 46.93
CA TYR A 140 34.27 -1.22 47.62
C TYR A 140 33.48 -0.75 48.85
N GLY A 141 32.30 -1.32 49.06
CA GLY A 141 31.59 -1.26 50.34
C GLY A 141 30.32 -0.42 50.34
N GLN A 142 29.23 -0.94 49.74
CA GLN A 142 27.91 -0.68 50.30
C GLN A 142 27.07 -1.95 50.23
N ALA A 143 26.84 -2.50 51.42
CA ALA A 143 26.09 -3.73 51.64
C ALA A 143 24.68 -3.62 51.08
N ALA A 144 24.24 -4.70 50.45
CA ALA A 144 22.87 -4.89 49.98
C ALA A 144 21.89 -4.79 51.16
N HIS A 145 21.02 -3.78 51.14
CA HIS A 145 19.78 -3.80 51.90
C HIS A 145 18.73 -4.58 51.11
N PRO A 146 18.08 -5.59 51.71
CA PRO A 146 16.97 -6.29 51.08
C PRO A 146 15.77 -5.36 50.94
N ILE A 147 15.28 -5.22 49.71
CA ILE A 147 14.06 -4.47 49.38
C ILE A 147 12.86 -5.27 49.94
N PRO A 148 12.06 -4.72 50.86
CA PRO A 148 10.85 -5.39 51.33
C PRO A 148 9.77 -5.31 50.26
N LEU A 149 9.31 -6.47 49.78
CA LEU A 149 8.12 -6.60 48.94
C LEU A 149 6.90 -6.16 49.73
N GLN A 150 6.44 -4.92 49.49
CA GLN A 150 5.12 -4.49 49.96
C GLN A 150 4.03 -5.01 49.00
N PRO A 151 2.97 -5.65 49.51
CA PRO A 151 1.80 -5.99 48.71
C PRO A 151 1.05 -4.70 48.32
N ARG A 152 1.00 -4.39 47.02
CA ARG A 152 0.15 -3.35 46.46
C ARG A 152 -1.31 -3.76 46.64
N SER A 153 -1.97 -3.29 47.70
CA SER A 153 -3.43 -3.25 47.77
C SER A 153 -3.95 -2.35 46.66
N ALA A 154 -4.57 -2.95 45.65
CA ALA A 154 -5.31 -2.25 44.62
C ALA A 154 -6.49 -1.52 45.26
N LYS A 155 -6.35 -0.21 45.43
CA LYS A 155 -7.46 0.67 45.79
C LYS A 155 -8.29 0.87 44.53
N VAL A 156 -9.45 0.24 44.48
CA VAL A 156 -10.52 0.52 43.53
C VAL A 156 -10.87 2.01 43.70
N VAL A 157 -10.51 2.82 42.70
CA VAL A 157 -10.94 4.21 42.60
C VAL A 157 -12.24 4.18 41.83
N ASP A 158 -13.34 4.37 42.56
CA ASP A 158 -14.66 4.62 42.00
C ASP A 158 -14.65 5.91 41.18
N GLY A 159 -15.45 5.86 40.12
CA GLY A 159 -15.42 6.76 38.98
C GLY A 159 -15.61 8.24 39.30
N SER A 160 -14.81 9.05 38.61
CA SER A 160 -15.21 10.34 38.08
C SER A 160 -14.20 10.70 36.98
N PHE A 161 -14.56 10.42 35.73
CA PHE A 161 -13.79 10.90 34.58
C PHE A 161 -14.02 12.41 34.47
N PRO A 162 -12.98 13.26 34.46
CA PRO A 162 -13.15 14.66 34.15
C PRO A 162 -13.61 14.78 32.69
N ALA A 163 -14.69 15.51 32.48
CA ALA A 163 -15.13 15.94 31.16
C ALA A 163 -13.95 16.63 30.46
N ILE A 164 -13.54 16.10 29.32
CA ILE A 164 -12.57 16.73 28.44
C ILE A 164 -13.32 17.90 27.79
N SER A 165 -12.99 19.12 28.24
CA SER A 165 -13.54 20.35 27.68
C SER A 165 -13.17 20.49 26.20
N ASP A 166 -14.14 20.92 25.38
CA ASP A 166 -14.06 21.21 23.93
C ASP A 166 -13.13 22.37 23.54
N GLU A 167 -12.21 22.80 24.41
CA GLU A 167 -11.39 24.01 24.20
C GLU A 167 -10.12 23.80 23.38
N ILE A 168 -9.76 22.56 23.02
CA ILE A 168 -8.50 22.27 22.29
C ILE A 168 -8.67 22.31 20.75
N LEU A 169 -9.89 22.50 20.24
CA LEU A 169 -10.17 22.46 18.80
C LEU A 169 -10.16 23.81 18.07
N ASN A 170 -9.84 24.92 18.74
CA ASN A 170 -9.94 26.27 18.13
C ASN A 170 -8.62 27.04 17.93
N GLU A 171 -7.45 26.45 18.18
CA GLU A 171 -6.17 27.21 18.14
C GLU A 171 -5.29 26.98 16.89
N PHE A 172 -5.84 26.45 15.80
CA PHE A 172 -5.06 26.23 14.56
C PHE A 172 -5.69 26.76 13.27
N VAL A 173 -6.41 27.89 13.35
CA VAL A 173 -6.70 28.75 12.19
C VAL A 173 -5.93 30.05 12.32
N VAL A 174 -4.60 29.97 12.23
CA VAL A 174 -3.78 31.14 11.91
C VAL A 174 -3.73 31.20 10.39
N ALA A 175 -4.55 32.08 9.81
CA ALA A 175 -4.46 32.44 8.41
C ALA A 175 -3.03 32.94 8.12
N PRO A 176 -2.38 32.51 7.02
CA PRO A 176 -1.09 33.04 6.64
C PRO A 176 -1.28 34.53 6.32
N GLN A 177 -0.81 35.41 7.21
CA GLN A 177 -0.65 36.81 6.89
C GLN A 177 0.41 36.90 5.80
N HIS A 178 -0.05 37.29 4.62
CA HIS A 178 0.76 37.69 3.49
C HIS A 178 1.69 38.83 3.95
N PRO A 179 3.02 38.63 4.02
CA PRO A 179 3.90 39.77 4.23
C PRO A 179 3.79 40.68 3.01
N GLU A 180 3.41 41.94 3.25
CA GLU A 180 3.62 43.03 2.31
C GLU A 180 5.12 43.11 1.99
N PRO A 181 5.51 43.23 0.71
CA PRO A 181 6.89 43.47 0.35
C PRO A 181 7.24 44.93 0.67
N GLN A 182 7.83 45.15 1.85
CA GLN A 182 8.53 46.39 2.14
C GLN A 182 9.97 46.31 1.62
N HIS A 183 10.35 47.36 0.91
CA HIS A 183 11.69 47.68 0.41
C HIS A 183 12.25 46.79 -0.71
N ALA A 184 12.06 47.30 -1.93
CA ALA A 184 12.99 47.14 -3.03
C ALA A 184 14.36 47.68 -2.59
N ASP A 185 15.25 46.78 -2.19
CA ASP A 185 16.68 47.04 -2.20
C ASP A 185 17.18 46.70 -3.61
N GLU A 186 17.70 47.73 -4.26
CA GLU A 186 18.24 47.75 -5.60
C GLU A 186 19.52 46.91 -5.65
N LEU A 187 19.33 45.59 -5.77
CA LEU A 187 20.42 44.65 -6.03
C LEU A 187 20.93 44.92 -7.43
N GLN A 188 22.10 45.57 -7.50
CA GLN A 188 22.91 45.70 -8.71
C GLN A 188 23.12 44.32 -9.31
N VAL A 189 22.42 44.07 -10.42
CA VAL A 189 22.66 42.93 -11.29
C VAL A 189 24.00 43.18 -11.95
N GLU A 190 25.07 42.58 -11.41
CA GLU A 190 26.30 42.39 -12.18
C GLU A 190 25.94 41.49 -13.38
N GLU A 191 26.01 42.11 -14.54
CA GLU A 191 25.89 41.49 -15.85
C GLU A 191 26.94 40.36 -15.95
N PRO A 192 26.55 39.09 -16.13
CA PRO A 192 27.52 38.02 -16.30
C PRO A 192 28.32 38.27 -17.59
N PRO A 193 29.64 38.09 -17.57
CA PRO A 193 30.47 38.31 -18.75
C PRO A 193 29.98 37.41 -19.89
N ALA A 194 29.87 38.01 -21.08
CA ALA A 194 29.54 37.35 -22.32
C ALA A 194 30.38 36.08 -22.48
N VAL A 195 29.73 34.93 -22.36
CA VAL A 195 30.32 33.65 -22.74
C VAL A 195 30.15 33.57 -24.25
N ASP A 196 31.26 33.76 -24.96
CA ASP A 196 31.36 33.54 -26.40
C ASP A 196 30.85 32.14 -26.72
N THR A 197 29.63 32.10 -27.26
CA THR A 197 28.94 30.88 -27.68
C THR A 197 29.27 30.65 -29.15
N GLU A 198 30.55 30.48 -29.46
CA GLU A 198 30.98 29.94 -30.74
C GLU A 198 31.25 28.45 -30.57
N GLU A 199 30.72 27.65 -31.49
CA GLU A 199 30.81 26.18 -31.59
C GLU A 199 29.84 25.35 -30.74
N LEU A 200 28.58 25.32 -31.17
CA LEU A 200 27.78 24.09 -31.14
C LEU A 200 26.86 24.02 -32.39
N ASP A 201 27.50 24.04 -33.55
CA ASP A 201 26.93 23.62 -34.83
C ASP A 201 26.72 22.10 -34.85
N PHE A 202 25.78 21.61 -34.05
CA PHE A 202 25.20 20.28 -34.22
C PHE A 202 23.71 20.42 -34.60
N PHE A 203 23.49 21.16 -35.67
CA PHE A 203 22.22 21.16 -36.41
C PHE A 203 22.06 19.81 -37.11
N LEU A 204 21.24 18.91 -36.54
CA LEU A 204 20.60 17.88 -37.33
C LEU A 204 19.42 18.53 -38.08
N PRO A 205 19.34 18.39 -39.42
CA PRO A 205 18.26 18.99 -40.19
C PRO A 205 16.93 18.36 -39.81
N LEU A 206 16.05 19.18 -39.25
CA LEU A 206 14.68 18.86 -38.86
C LEU A 206 13.74 19.20 -40.03
N ASP A 207 14.00 18.62 -41.21
CA ASP A 207 13.13 18.75 -42.37
C ASP A 207 12.79 17.36 -42.92
N GLU A 208 11.56 17.22 -43.40
CA GLU A 208 10.92 15.99 -43.92
C GLU A 208 10.36 14.99 -42.89
N LEU A 209 9.28 15.36 -42.21
CA LEU A 209 8.07 14.52 -42.19
C LEU A 209 6.83 15.40 -42.22
N ALA A 210 6.65 16.09 -43.35
CA ALA A 210 5.38 16.70 -43.70
C ALA A 210 4.35 15.61 -44.03
N VAL A 211 3.29 15.57 -43.22
CA VAL A 211 1.89 15.54 -43.64
C VAL A 211 1.51 14.55 -44.75
N LYS A 212 0.91 13.42 -44.35
CA LYS A 212 -0.15 12.79 -45.14
C LYS A 212 -1.37 12.55 -44.26
N GLN A 213 -2.24 13.56 -44.28
CA GLN A 213 -3.61 13.50 -43.76
C GLN A 213 -4.48 12.54 -44.58
N GLU A 214 -5.57 12.12 -43.92
CA GLU A 214 -6.82 11.60 -44.47
C GLU A 214 -6.86 10.17 -45.02
N GLU A 215 -7.29 9.24 -44.16
CA GLU A 215 -8.35 8.31 -44.56
C GLU A 215 -9.35 8.10 -43.41
N ARG A 216 -10.43 8.86 -43.50
CA ARG A 216 -11.64 8.81 -42.67
C ARG A 216 -12.40 7.52 -42.99
N ILE A 217 -12.12 6.45 -42.27
CA ILE A 217 -12.92 5.22 -42.35
C ILE A 217 -14.10 5.36 -41.39
N GLU A 218 -15.29 5.64 -41.94
CA GLU A 218 -16.56 5.55 -41.23
C GLU A 218 -16.84 4.08 -40.85
N PRO A 219 -17.07 3.74 -39.56
CA PRO A 219 -17.61 2.44 -39.22
C PRO A 219 -19.11 2.43 -39.54
N HIS A 220 -19.45 1.79 -40.67
CA HIS A 220 -20.78 1.27 -40.91
C HIS A 220 -21.19 0.34 -39.75
N ILE A 221 -22.12 0.81 -38.91
CA ILE A 221 -22.82 -0.02 -37.93
C ILE A 221 -23.98 -0.71 -38.65
N PRO A 222 -23.96 -2.04 -38.85
CA PRO A 222 -25.17 -2.74 -39.26
C PRO A 222 -26.13 -2.84 -38.07
N VAL A 223 -27.23 -2.11 -38.17
CA VAL A 223 -28.43 -2.27 -37.35
C VAL A 223 -29.01 -3.66 -37.62
N ALA A 224 -28.58 -4.66 -36.84
CA ALA A 224 -29.23 -5.96 -36.80
C ALA A 224 -30.23 -5.97 -35.65
N ALA A 225 -31.49 -5.76 -36.01
CA ALA A 225 -32.64 -6.05 -35.18
C ALA A 225 -32.66 -7.54 -34.78
N ALA A 226 -32.66 -7.83 -33.48
CA ALA A 226 -32.91 -9.18 -32.99
C ALA A 226 -33.68 -9.17 -31.66
N LYS A 227 -35.00 -9.28 -31.81
CA LYS A 227 -35.93 -10.14 -31.04
C LYS A 227 -35.81 -10.17 -29.51
N VAL A 228 -36.76 -9.44 -28.91
CA VAL A 228 -37.79 -9.95 -27.98
C VAL A 228 -37.71 -11.46 -27.67
N ALA A 229 -37.32 -11.80 -26.44
CA ALA A 229 -37.69 -13.03 -25.74
C ALA A 229 -37.66 -12.71 -24.22
N LYS A 230 -38.82 -12.44 -23.62
CA LYS A 230 -39.67 -13.40 -22.90
C LYS A 230 -39.21 -13.63 -21.46
N ALA A 231 -39.90 -12.96 -20.54
CA ALA A 231 -39.93 -13.22 -19.11
C ALA A 231 -40.52 -14.62 -18.81
N PRO A 232 -40.10 -15.22 -17.69
CA PRO A 232 -41.01 -15.96 -16.82
C PRO A 232 -40.98 -15.31 -15.43
N GLU A 233 -42.08 -14.76 -14.93
CA GLU A 233 -43.25 -15.47 -14.37
C GLU A 233 -42.91 -16.22 -13.07
N ALA A 234 -43.38 -15.60 -11.98
CA ALA A 234 -43.84 -16.14 -10.70
C ALA A 234 -43.35 -17.52 -10.22
N ALA A 235 -42.74 -17.51 -9.03
CA ALA A 235 -42.88 -18.61 -8.07
C ALA A 235 -43.04 -18.04 -6.66
N SER A 236 -44.29 -17.84 -6.27
CA SER A 236 -44.74 -17.72 -4.89
C SER A 236 -44.75 -19.11 -4.24
N VAL A 237 -44.08 -19.28 -3.11
CA VAL A 237 -44.27 -20.44 -2.21
C VAL A 237 -44.67 -19.91 -0.83
N SER A 238 -45.97 -20.03 -0.57
CA SER A 238 -46.64 -20.06 0.74
C SER A 238 -46.71 -21.51 1.23
N ILE A 239 -46.55 -21.75 2.54
CA ILE A 239 -46.94 -22.91 3.40
C ILE A 239 -46.18 -22.72 4.73
N ASP A 240 -46.66 -22.91 5.96
CA ASP A 240 -47.99 -22.96 6.56
C ASP A 240 -47.80 -22.71 8.07
N SER A 241 -48.84 -22.13 8.67
CA SER A 241 -49.05 -22.02 10.11
C SER A 241 -49.60 -23.34 10.66
N ALA A 242 -48.98 -23.90 11.69
CA ALA A 242 -49.62 -24.92 12.54
C ALA A 242 -49.17 -24.74 13.99
N GLY A 243 -50.11 -24.30 14.82
CA GLY A 243 -49.92 -24.12 16.25
C GLY A 243 -49.85 -25.44 17.01
N THR A 244 -49.21 -25.39 18.17
CA THR A 244 -49.52 -26.28 19.28
C THR A 244 -49.33 -25.52 20.58
N LYS A 245 -50.45 -25.18 21.22
CA LYS A 245 -50.50 -24.67 22.59
C LYS A 245 -50.24 -25.85 23.53
N LYS A 246 -49.30 -25.72 24.46
CA LYS A 246 -49.30 -26.48 25.72
C LYS A 246 -48.81 -25.61 26.87
N ALA A 247 -49.51 -25.77 27.97
CA ALA A 247 -49.54 -24.89 29.13
C ALA A 247 -48.34 -25.06 30.07
N VAL A 248 -47.94 -23.92 30.64
CA VAL A 248 -47.62 -23.67 32.07
C VAL A 248 -46.84 -24.76 32.82
N SER A 249 -45.59 -24.42 33.15
CA SER A 249 -44.94 -24.77 34.40
C SER A 249 -43.98 -23.63 34.77
N VAL A 250 -44.34 -22.89 35.82
CA VAL A 250 -43.56 -21.77 36.38
C VAL A 250 -42.43 -22.35 37.22
N PHE A 251 -41.19 -22.15 36.77
CA PHE A 251 -40.00 -22.17 37.61
C PHE A 251 -38.93 -21.29 36.93
N PRO A 252 -38.31 -20.30 37.60
CA PRO A 252 -37.25 -19.50 37.01
C PRO A 252 -35.99 -20.35 36.90
N GLU A 253 -35.82 -20.99 35.75
CA GLU A 253 -34.62 -21.72 35.37
C GLU A 253 -33.52 -20.70 34.99
N PRO A 254 -32.28 -20.84 35.50
CA PRO A 254 -31.18 -19.96 35.13
C PRO A 254 -30.96 -19.98 33.61
N PRO A 255 -30.58 -18.84 32.99
CA PRO A 255 -30.43 -18.77 31.54
C PRO A 255 -29.48 -19.88 31.08
N PRO A 256 -29.92 -20.75 30.16
CA PRO A 256 -29.06 -21.81 29.65
C PRO A 256 -27.87 -21.13 28.99
N ILE A 257 -26.67 -21.39 29.54
CA ILE A 257 -25.41 -21.07 28.87
C ILE A 257 -25.47 -21.82 27.54
N ALA A 258 -25.74 -21.06 26.47
CA ALA A 258 -25.81 -21.56 25.13
C ALA A 258 -24.45 -22.18 24.81
N ARG A 259 -24.36 -23.51 24.92
CA ARG A 259 -23.22 -24.23 24.37
C ARG A 259 -23.20 -23.90 22.88
N PRO A 260 -22.11 -23.34 22.35
CA PRO A 260 -22.00 -23.08 20.92
C PRO A 260 -22.23 -24.41 20.20
N LYS A 261 -23.29 -24.43 19.39
CA LYS A 261 -23.61 -25.51 18.46
C LYS A 261 -22.33 -25.78 17.66
N PRO A 262 -21.79 -27.01 17.62
CA PRO A 262 -20.62 -27.30 16.81
C PRO A 262 -20.96 -26.90 15.38
N ALA A 263 -20.31 -25.84 14.90
CA ALA A 263 -20.47 -25.37 13.54
C ALA A 263 -20.23 -26.58 12.64
N ALA A 264 -21.27 -26.97 11.91
CA ALA A 264 -21.16 -27.97 10.87
C ALA A 264 -19.97 -27.56 10.00
N LYS A 265 -18.91 -28.37 10.01
CA LYS A 265 -17.75 -28.20 9.15
C LYS A 265 -18.29 -28.13 7.72
N LYS A 266 -18.40 -26.90 7.22
CA LYS A 266 -18.78 -26.61 5.85
C LYS A 266 -17.67 -27.23 5.03
N ALA A 267 -17.99 -28.34 4.37
CA ALA A 267 -17.06 -29.03 3.50
C ALA A 267 -16.43 -27.99 2.57
N GLU A 268 -15.12 -27.84 2.66
CA GLU A 268 -14.38 -26.96 1.78
C GLU A 268 -14.66 -27.40 0.34
N PRO A 269 -15.25 -26.53 -0.51
CA PRO A 269 -15.35 -26.84 -1.92
C PRO A 269 -13.93 -27.00 -2.44
N GLY A 270 -13.67 -28.19 -2.97
CA GLY A 270 -12.33 -28.67 -3.26
C GLY A 270 -11.47 -27.73 -4.10
N LEU A 271 -10.18 -27.98 -3.96
CA LEU A 271 -8.99 -27.50 -4.69
C LEU A 271 -9.07 -27.40 -6.24
N LEU A 272 -10.25 -27.57 -6.84
CA LEU A 272 -10.48 -27.46 -8.29
C LEU A 272 -11.11 -26.13 -8.72
N ALA A 273 -11.49 -25.24 -7.78
CA ALA A 273 -12.10 -23.94 -8.12
C ALA A 273 -11.09 -22.83 -8.48
N SER A 274 -9.79 -23.05 -8.32
CA SER A 274 -8.73 -22.07 -8.60
C SER A 274 -8.15 -22.11 -10.02
N LEU A 275 -8.56 -23.05 -10.88
CA LEU A 275 -8.26 -22.99 -12.32
C LEU A 275 -9.30 -22.16 -13.10
N ARG A 276 -9.55 -20.93 -12.65
CA ARG A 276 -9.98 -19.90 -13.60
C ARG A 276 -8.73 -19.35 -14.27
N LEU A 277 -8.09 -20.17 -15.11
CA LEU A 277 -7.15 -19.63 -16.10
C LEU A 277 -7.96 -18.65 -16.94
N ASN A 278 -7.58 -17.38 -16.91
CA ASN A 278 -8.23 -16.36 -17.72
C ASN A 278 -8.22 -16.86 -19.17
N SER A 279 -9.40 -17.05 -19.75
CA SER A 279 -9.58 -17.59 -21.12
C SER A 279 -8.72 -16.85 -22.16
N SER A 280 -8.37 -15.60 -21.87
CA SER A 280 -7.45 -14.78 -22.67
C SER A 280 -6.05 -15.41 -22.79
N TYR A 281 -5.47 -15.96 -21.71
CA TYR A 281 -4.15 -16.60 -21.75
C TYR A 281 -4.15 -17.89 -22.57
N ILE A 282 -5.25 -18.64 -22.56
CA ILE A 282 -5.37 -19.87 -23.36
C ILE A 282 -5.37 -19.53 -24.86
N LEU A 283 -6.08 -18.47 -25.26
CA LEU A 283 -6.11 -18.00 -26.65
C LEU A 283 -4.75 -17.43 -27.08
N LEU A 284 -4.08 -16.67 -26.21
CA LEU A 284 -2.75 -16.13 -26.50
C LEU A 284 -1.71 -17.25 -26.65
N PHE A 285 -1.76 -18.27 -25.79
CA PHE A 285 -0.86 -19.43 -25.88
C PHE A 285 -1.10 -20.26 -27.15
N LEU A 286 -2.37 -20.48 -27.53
CA LEU A 286 -2.72 -21.14 -28.79
C LEU A 286 -2.24 -20.35 -30.01
N GLY A 287 -2.38 -19.02 -29.98
CA GLY A 287 -1.90 -18.13 -31.04
C GLY A 287 -0.38 -18.20 -31.22
N ILE A 288 0.38 -18.09 -30.13
CA ILE A 288 1.85 -18.20 -30.16
C ILE A 288 2.27 -19.59 -30.65
N THR A 289 1.62 -20.65 -30.18
CA THR A 289 1.95 -22.03 -30.59
C THR A 289 1.74 -22.23 -32.09
N LEU A 290 0.64 -21.72 -32.66
CA LEU A 290 0.36 -21.81 -34.10
C LEU A 290 1.37 -21.01 -34.93
N ILE A 291 1.81 -19.85 -34.46
CA ILE A 291 2.80 -19.02 -35.15
C ILE A 291 4.19 -19.66 -35.08
N CYS A 292 4.59 -20.21 -33.93
CA CYS A 292 5.93 -20.75 -33.72
C CYS A 292 6.12 -22.17 -34.30
N ALA A 293 5.07 -22.98 -34.40
CA ALA A 293 5.15 -24.36 -34.91
C ALA A 293 5.91 -24.52 -36.25
N PRO A 294 5.64 -23.73 -37.32
CA PRO A 294 6.37 -23.87 -38.59
C PRO A 294 7.85 -23.48 -38.48
N PHE A 295 8.20 -22.53 -37.61
CA PHE A 295 9.59 -22.13 -37.38
C PHE A 295 10.36 -23.22 -36.64
N LEU A 296 9.77 -23.82 -35.60
CA LEU A 296 10.39 -24.96 -34.92
C LEU A 296 10.56 -26.16 -35.86
N ALA A 297 9.57 -26.45 -36.72
CA ALA A 297 9.68 -27.52 -37.70
C ALA A 297 10.85 -27.29 -38.68
N ARG A 298 10.98 -26.07 -39.22
CA ARG A 298 12.13 -25.72 -40.09
C ARG A 298 13.46 -25.72 -39.36
N PHE A 299 13.50 -25.26 -38.12
CA PHE A 299 14.71 -25.29 -37.30
C PHE A 299 15.18 -26.71 -37.02
N MET A 300 14.25 -27.63 -36.68
CA MET A 300 14.55 -29.05 -36.51
C MET A 300 15.01 -29.71 -37.81
N GLN A 301 14.43 -29.32 -38.95
CA GLN A 301 14.85 -29.84 -40.25
C GLN A 301 16.25 -29.34 -40.65
N TRP A 302 16.61 -28.11 -40.28
CA TRP A 302 17.97 -27.58 -40.45
C TRP A 302 18.98 -28.30 -39.56
N LEU A 303 18.62 -28.63 -38.31
CA LEU A 303 19.47 -29.40 -37.39
C LEU A 303 19.72 -30.84 -37.85
N LEU A 304 18.88 -31.39 -38.72
CA LEU A 304 19.01 -32.75 -39.25
C LEU A 304 19.86 -32.83 -40.54
N MET A 305 20.24 -31.69 -41.13
CA MET A 305 21.11 -31.61 -42.32
C MET A 305 22.56 -31.36 -41.92
#